data_AF-A0A7G5ZMW1-F1
#
_entry.id   AF-A0A7G5ZMW1-F1
#
_cell.length_a   1.000
_cell.length_b   1.000
_cell.length_c   1.000
_cell.angle_alpha   90.00
_cell.angle_beta   90.00
_cell.angle_gamma   90.00
#
_symmetry.space_group_name_H-M   'P 1'
#
loop_
_entity.id
_entity.type
_entity.pdbx_description
1 polymer ?
#
loop_
_entity_poly.entity_id
_entity_poly.type
_entity_poly.pdbx_seq_one_letter_code
_entity_poly.pdbx_strand_id
1 'polypeptide(L)'
;MTDAFAAMADGESHQAVPPDTPRDARRRSAMVVVAAAAVVLAIGVGAGWALFSPRTASLPLTDAQQQRRVALVAEEYDAGSVRAIAQTADALAWYATRGDGESVCLILDVGDQSQADCRPPEERERGLMASLPLPLPADDGEDPGGSEFVQATMFLTETGEPMVGMQRWGVQSGVIDQFEGAERDRAGALVEEGYEMGLSIVGYFRGAPVWLGDRVSEQGSTERCLIVDAGGAIACESFQQALSSGLDVHVVEVDPTGGVVAASVLDLRFTTQQTPYLTVDADASADEAAPGDSLIIQVPPGDPIEVEPPGHDPRG
;
A
#
# COMPACT_ATOMS: atom_id res chain seq x y z
N MET A 1 -117.19 49.39 -52.77
CA MET A 1 -116.57 50.56 -53.40
C MET A 1 -115.10 50.55 -52.97
N THR A 2 -114.21 50.71 -53.93
CA THR A 2 -112.87 50.12 -54.09
C THR A 2 -111.73 50.85 -53.35
N ASP A 3 -110.58 50.15 -53.26
CA ASP A 3 -109.16 50.54 -53.05
C ASP A 3 -108.53 50.00 -51.74
N ALA A 4 -107.29 49.47 -51.65
CA ALA A 4 -106.11 49.57 -52.51
C ALA A 4 -104.93 48.60 -52.11
N PHE A 5 -104.02 48.34 -53.09
CA PHE A 5 -102.55 48.09 -53.06
C PHE A 5 -101.84 46.79 -52.53
N ALA A 6 -101.31 46.02 -53.51
CA ALA A 6 -99.91 45.57 -53.79
C ALA A 6 -98.98 44.80 -52.81
N ALA A 7 -98.31 43.74 -53.32
CA ALA A 7 -96.84 43.49 -53.23
C ALA A 7 -96.33 42.31 -54.11
N MET A 8 -95.12 42.50 -54.66
CA MET A 8 -94.23 41.65 -55.49
C MET A 8 -93.44 40.58 -54.70
N ALA A 9 -92.94 39.52 -55.36
CA ALA A 9 -91.51 39.30 -55.66
C ALA A 9 -91.19 37.84 -56.12
N ASP A 10 -90.47 37.72 -57.24
CA ASP A 10 -89.89 36.50 -57.83
C ASP A 10 -88.50 36.17 -57.25
N GLY A 11 -88.13 34.88 -57.23
CA GLY A 11 -86.80 34.40 -56.88
C GLY A 11 -86.34 33.28 -57.82
N GLU A 12 -85.19 33.48 -58.48
CA GLU A 12 -84.55 32.51 -59.36
C GLU A 12 -83.21 32.03 -58.76
N SER A 13 -82.99 30.73 -58.89
CA SER A 13 -81.91 29.89 -58.35
C SER A 13 -80.62 29.92 -59.17
N HIS A 14 -79.43 29.74 -58.56
CA HIS A 14 -78.25 29.13 -59.18
C HIS A 14 -77.40 28.37 -58.14
N GLN A 15 -76.92 27.17 -58.51
CA GLN A 15 -76.13 26.25 -57.69
C GLN A 15 -74.67 26.25 -58.18
N ALA A 16 -73.68 26.26 -57.27
CA ALA A 16 -72.26 26.22 -57.59
C ALA A 16 -71.56 25.04 -56.88
N VAL A 17 -70.72 24.31 -57.62
CA VAL A 17 -69.82 23.25 -57.11
C VAL A 17 -68.53 23.91 -56.59
N PRO A 18 -68.05 23.61 -55.36
CA PRO A 18 -66.86 24.24 -54.81
C PRO A 18 -65.55 23.56 -55.28
N PRO A 19 -64.44 24.32 -55.36
CA PRO A 19 -63.11 23.82 -55.73
C PRO A 19 -62.35 23.24 -54.52
N ASP A 20 -61.70 22.08 -54.72
CA ASP A 20 -60.71 21.55 -53.76
C ASP A 20 -59.48 22.47 -53.68
N THR A 21 -59.32 23.14 -52.54
CA THR A 21 -58.27 24.14 -52.33
C THR A 21 -56.97 23.55 -51.74
N PRO A 22 -55.79 23.71 -52.39
CA PRO A 22 -54.49 23.21 -51.92
C PRO A 22 -53.92 23.93 -50.67
N ARG A 23 -54.69 24.85 -50.08
CA ARG A 23 -54.28 25.63 -48.89
C ARG A 23 -54.40 24.83 -47.59
N ASP A 24 -55.34 23.89 -47.51
CA ASP A 24 -55.51 23.04 -46.32
C ASP A 24 -54.41 21.98 -46.21
N ALA A 25 -53.95 21.44 -47.33
CA ALA A 25 -52.84 20.50 -47.37
C ALA A 25 -51.53 21.13 -46.86
N ARG A 26 -51.26 22.40 -47.23
CA ARG A 26 -50.04 23.12 -46.81
C ARG A 26 -50.07 23.54 -45.33
N ARG A 27 -51.25 23.88 -44.79
CA ARG A 27 -51.42 24.13 -43.34
C ARG A 27 -51.27 22.84 -42.54
N ARG A 28 -51.82 21.74 -43.04
CA ARG A 28 -51.73 20.42 -42.40
C ARG A 28 -50.28 19.90 -42.42
N SER A 29 -49.56 20.07 -43.52
CA SER A 29 -48.13 19.71 -43.60
C SER A 29 -47.25 20.58 -42.69
N ALA A 30 -47.54 21.88 -42.58
CA ALA A 30 -46.82 22.76 -41.66
C ALA A 30 -47.05 22.37 -40.19
N MET A 31 -48.29 22.00 -39.81
CA MET A 31 -48.57 21.47 -38.47
C MET A 31 -47.83 20.17 -38.18
N VAL A 32 -47.74 19.26 -39.15
CA VAL A 32 -47.00 17.99 -39.00
C VAL A 32 -45.50 18.26 -38.78
N VAL A 33 -44.91 19.21 -39.51
CA VAL A 33 -43.49 19.58 -39.35
C VAL A 33 -43.23 20.20 -37.97
N VAL A 34 -44.12 21.08 -37.49
CA VAL A 34 -44.00 21.69 -36.15
C VAL A 34 -44.13 20.63 -35.06
N ALA A 35 -45.09 19.71 -35.19
CA ALA A 35 -45.27 18.61 -34.25
C ALA A 35 -44.05 17.67 -34.23
N ALA A 36 -43.51 17.33 -35.41
CA ALA A 36 -42.31 16.52 -35.50
C ALA A 36 -41.08 17.21 -34.88
N ALA A 37 -40.90 18.52 -35.12
CA ALA A 37 -39.84 19.30 -34.52
C ALA A 37 -39.96 19.37 -32.99
N ALA A 38 -41.19 19.54 -32.47
CA ALA A 38 -41.45 19.53 -31.03
C ALA A 38 -41.13 18.17 -30.39
N VAL A 39 -41.47 17.07 -31.05
CA VAL A 39 -41.13 15.72 -30.56
C VAL A 39 -39.62 15.50 -30.56
N VAL A 40 -38.91 15.88 -31.63
CA VAL A 40 -37.45 15.77 -31.68
C VAL A 40 -36.79 16.64 -30.61
N LEU A 41 -37.28 17.86 -30.38
CA LEU A 41 -36.81 18.73 -29.30
C LEU A 41 -37.08 18.11 -27.92
N ALA A 42 -38.27 17.56 -27.69
CA ALA A 42 -38.60 16.92 -26.41
C ALA A 42 -37.71 15.70 -26.14
N ILE A 43 -37.44 14.89 -27.18
CA ILE A 43 -36.50 13.76 -27.09
C ILE A 43 -35.07 14.27 -26.85
N GLY A 44 -34.64 15.29 -27.57
CA GLY A 44 -33.30 15.89 -27.40
C GLY A 44 -33.09 16.49 -26.01
N VAL A 45 -34.10 17.19 -25.49
CA VAL A 45 -34.08 17.73 -24.11
C VAL A 45 -34.16 16.62 -23.08
N GLY A 46 -35.01 15.60 -23.28
CA GLY A 46 -35.12 14.46 -22.36
C GLY A 46 -33.85 13.62 -22.32
N ALA A 47 -33.26 13.33 -23.48
CA ALA A 47 -31.99 12.60 -23.59
C ALA A 47 -30.81 13.44 -23.09
N GLY A 48 -30.79 14.74 -23.42
CA GLY A 48 -29.79 15.67 -22.91
C GLY A 48 -29.84 15.78 -21.38
N TRP A 49 -31.04 15.86 -20.81
CA TRP A 49 -31.22 15.86 -19.37
C TRP A 49 -30.82 14.51 -18.74
N ALA A 50 -31.21 13.37 -19.32
CA ALA A 50 -30.82 12.07 -18.78
C ALA A 50 -29.29 11.82 -18.83
N LEU A 51 -28.61 12.31 -19.88
CA LEU A 51 -27.18 12.11 -20.08
C LEU A 51 -26.30 13.14 -19.34
N PHE A 52 -26.79 14.37 -19.17
CA PHE A 52 -26.04 15.50 -18.62
C PHE A 52 -26.66 16.10 -17.35
N SER A 53 -27.68 15.48 -16.76
CA SER A 53 -28.17 15.86 -15.44
C SER A 53 -26.99 15.78 -14.45
N PRO A 54 -26.82 16.77 -13.55
CA PRO A 54 -25.84 16.68 -12.48
C PRO A 54 -26.10 15.37 -11.75
N ARG A 55 -25.16 14.42 -11.86
CA ARG A 55 -25.17 13.27 -10.98
C ARG A 55 -24.91 13.87 -9.61
N THR A 56 -25.94 14.05 -8.81
CA THR A 56 -25.77 14.13 -7.36
C THR A 56 -25.15 12.79 -7.01
N ALA A 57 -23.81 12.76 -6.95
CA ALA A 57 -23.00 11.56 -6.84
C ALA A 57 -23.10 10.97 -5.43
N SER A 58 -24.32 10.68 -4.99
CA SER A 58 -24.56 9.90 -3.79
C SER A 58 -24.38 8.44 -4.16
N LEU A 59 -23.33 7.82 -3.61
CA LEU A 59 -23.17 6.38 -3.64
C LEU A 59 -24.47 5.74 -3.11
N PRO A 60 -25.01 4.70 -3.79
CA PRO A 60 -26.16 3.97 -3.26
C PRO A 60 -25.74 3.30 -1.95
N LEU A 61 -26.38 3.69 -0.85
CA LEU A 61 -26.08 3.16 0.47
C LEU A 61 -26.99 1.98 0.81
N THR A 62 -26.41 0.95 1.41
CA THR A 62 -27.16 -0.12 2.08
C THR A 62 -27.87 0.38 3.33
N ASP A 63 -28.84 -0.37 3.85
CA ASP A 63 -29.57 0.01 5.07
C ASP A 63 -28.65 0.20 6.27
N ALA A 64 -27.62 -0.63 6.41
CA ALA A 64 -26.61 -0.50 7.46
C ALA A 64 -25.81 0.80 7.32
N GLN A 65 -25.41 1.15 6.09
CA GLN A 65 -24.69 2.40 5.83
C GLN A 65 -25.58 3.63 6.01
N GLN A 66 -26.88 3.53 5.72
CA GLN A 66 -27.83 4.61 6.03
C GLN A 66 -27.96 4.84 7.54
N GLN A 67 -28.02 3.76 8.33
CA GLN A 67 -28.01 3.85 9.79
C GLN A 67 -26.71 4.46 10.30
N ARG A 68 -25.56 4.06 9.73
CA ARG A 68 -24.26 4.66 10.06
C ARG A 68 -24.23 6.15 9.73
N ARG A 69 -24.77 6.59 8.60
CA ARG A 69 -24.88 8.01 8.26
C ARG A 69 -25.70 8.78 9.31
N VAL A 70 -26.80 8.20 9.78
CA VAL A 70 -27.62 8.81 10.84
C VAL A 70 -26.83 8.89 12.15
N ALA A 71 -26.06 7.85 12.50
CA ALA A 71 -25.20 7.87 13.68
C ALA A 71 -24.13 8.97 13.57
N LEU A 72 -23.45 9.10 12.43
CA LEU A 72 -22.49 10.19 12.17
C LEU A 72 -23.15 11.57 12.33
N VAL A 73 -24.36 11.79 11.80
CA VAL A 73 -25.08 13.06 11.98
C VAL A 73 -25.43 13.33 13.45
N ALA A 74 -25.60 12.30 14.27
CA ALA A 74 -25.84 12.42 15.70
C ALA A 74 -24.56 12.64 16.54
N GLU A 75 -23.39 12.49 15.92
CA GLU A 75 -22.10 12.85 16.52
C GLU A 75 -21.90 14.38 16.39
N GLU A 76 -20.65 14.83 16.24
CA GLU A 76 -20.26 16.23 16.22
C GLU A 76 -20.21 16.84 14.82
N TYR A 77 -20.80 16.20 13.81
CA TYR A 77 -20.79 16.69 12.43
C TYR A 77 -22.02 17.55 12.10
N ASP A 78 -21.84 18.52 11.20
CA ASP A 78 -22.89 19.45 10.82
C ASP A 78 -24.03 18.74 10.09
N ALA A 79 -25.27 19.05 10.46
CA ALA A 79 -26.45 18.44 9.87
C ALA A 79 -26.51 18.67 8.36
N GLY A 80 -26.64 17.58 7.59
CA GLY A 80 -26.71 17.63 6.12
C GLY A 80 -25.34 17.70 5.41
N SER A 81 -24.23 17.78 6.15
CA SER A 81 -22.88 17.71 5.55
C SER A 81 -22.43 16.28 5.26
N VAL A 82 -22.89 15.32 6.08
CA VAL A 82 -22.44 13.92 6.04
C VAL A 82 -22.91 13.23 4.77
N ARG A 83 -21.96 12.81 3.92
CA ARG A 83 -22.24 12.06 2.68
C ARG A 83 -21.13 11.07 2.37
N ALA A 84 -21.50 9.91 1.85
CA ALA A 84 -20.53 8.96 1.34
C ALA A 84 -19.93 9.49 0.03
N ILE A 85 -18.62 9.37 -0.10
CA ILE A 85 -17.84 9.96 -1.21
C ILE A 85 -17.01 8.93 -1.99
N ALA A 86 -16.61 7.82 -1.36
CA ALA A 86 -15.97 6.70 -2.04
C ALA A 86 -16.22 5.38 -1.30
N GLN A 87 -16.22 4.26 -2.03
CA GLN A 87 -16.32 2.92 -1.46
C GLN A 87 -15.41 1.97 -2.25
N THR A 88 -14.66 1.12 -1.54
CA THR A 88 -13.90 0.01 -2.12
C THR A 88 -14.09 -1.22 -1.25
N ALA A 89 -14.67 -2.29 -1.81
CA ALA A 89 -15.02 -3.50 -1.07
C ALA A 89 -15.85 -3.18 0.19
N ASP A 90 -15.33 -3.51 1.37
CA ASP A 90 -15.93 -3.28 2.69
C ASP A 90 -15.57 -1.92 3.31
N ALA A 91 -14.68 -1.15 2.68
CA ALA A 91 -14.26 0.18 3.14
C ALA A 91 -15.14 1.29 2.55
N LEU A 92 -15.56 2.24 3.39
CA LEU A 92 -16.41 3.37 3.01
C LEU A 92 -15.84 4.69 3.54
N ALA A 93 -15.64 5.64 2.64
CA ALA A 93 -15.20 7.00 2.98
C ALA A 93 -16.37 7.98 3.00
N TRP A 94 -16.43 8.81 4.02
CA TRP A 94 -17.41 9.87 4.22
C TRP A 94 -16.76 11.24 4.22
N TYR A 95 -17.48 12.20 3.64
CA TYR A 95 -17.24 13.63 3.80
C TYR A 95 -18.20 14.15 4.85
N ALA A 96 -17.70 14.99 5.75
CA ALA A 96 -18.52 15.75 6.67
C ALA A 96 -17.87 17.11 6.96
N THR A 97 -18.63 18.02 7.54
CA THR A 97 -18.10 19.24 8.16
C THR A 97 -18.42 19.25 9.66
N ARG A 98 -17.70 20.06 10.42
CA ARG A 98 -17.90 20.25 11.86
C ARG A 98 -17.79 21.73 12.20
N GLY A 99 -18.57 22.16 13.19
CA GLY A 99 -18.52 23.53 13.71
C GLY A 99 -19.01 24.53 12.67
N ASP A 100 -20.14 24.23 12.01
CA ASP A 100 -20.72 25.08 10.96
C ASP A 100 -19.75 25.31 9.78
N GLY A 101 -18.99 24.28 9.40
CA GLY A 101 -18.02 24.34 8.31
C GLY A 101 -16.61 24.81 8.70
N GLU A 102 -16.35 25.07 9.99
CA GLU A 102 -15.01 25.41 10.50
C GLU A 102 -13.98 24.29 10.32
N SER A 103 -14.44 23.05 10.12
CA SER A 103 -13.57 21.93 9.75
C SER A 103 -14.23 21.06 8.70
N VAL A 104 -13.43 20.54 7.77
CA VAL A 104 -13.83 19.44 6.88
C VAL A 104 -13.22 18.17 7.41
N CYS A 105 -13.97 17.09 7.33
CA CYS A 105 -13.56 15.78 7.81
C CYS A 105 -13.63 14.74 6.70
N LEU A 106 -12.59 13.92 6.63
CA LEU A 106 -12.58 12.63 5.95
C LEU A 106 -12.75 11.56 7.03
N ILE A 107 -13.75 10.70 6.88
CA ILE A 107 -14.01 9.59 7.79
C ILE A 107 -13.90 8.30 6.99
N LEU A 108 -13.08 7.36 7.44
CA LEU A 108 -12.92 6.04 6.85
C LEU A 108 -13.51 4.99 7.79
N ASP A 109 -14.53 4.29 7.34
CA ASP A 109 -15.10 3.12 8.01
C ASP A 109 -14.63 1.84 7.30
N VAL A 110 -14.19 0.84 8.07
CA VAL A 110 -13.88 -0.52 7.56
C VAL A 110 -14.36 -1.55 8.58
N GLY A 111 -15.38 -2.33 8.21
CA GLY A 111 -16.07 -3.20 9.16
C GLY A 111 -16.62 -2.40 10.35
N ASP A 112 -16.21 -2.77 11.56
CA ASP A 112 -16.58 -2.06 12.80
C ASP A 112 -15.58 -0.96 13.21
N GLN A 113 -14.49 -0.79 12.45
CA GLN A 113 -13.47 0.23 12.71
C GLN A 113 -13.81 1.55 12.00
N SER A 114 -13.45 2.66 12.61
CA SER A 114 -13.64 4.00 12.06
C SER A 114 -12.49 4.93 12.45
N GLN A 115 -12.00 5.74 11.51
CA GLN A 115 -11.04 6.81 11.77
C GLN A 115 -11.45 8.07 11.03
N ALA A 116 -11.27 9.22 11.66
CA ALA A 116 -11.53 10.52 11.06
C ALA A 116 -10.29 11.41 11.11
N ASP A 117 -10.04 12.14 10.02
CA ASP A 117 -9.11 13.27 9.96
C ASP A 117 -9.92 14.52 9.66
N CYS A 118 -9.88 15.48 10.58
CA CYS A 118 -10.62 16.74 10.49
C CYS A 118 -9.63 17.90 10.46
N ARG A 119 -9.78 18.79 9.48
CA ARG A 119 -8.87 19.91 9.26
C ARG A 119 -9.61 21.22 9.06
N PRO A 120 -9.09 22.33 9.62
CA PRO A 120 -9.63 23.65 9.35
C PRO A 120 -9.27 24.12 7.93
N PRO A 121 -10.02 25.07 7.35
CA PRO A 121 -9.83 25.66 6.01
C PRO A 121 -8.41 25.81 5.50
N GLU A 122 -7.55 26.39 6.32
CA GLU A 122 -6.17 26.72 6.03
C GLU A 122 -5.25 25.49 5.87
N GLU A 123 -5.62 24.34 6.41
CA GLU A 123 -4.83 23.10 6.32
C GLU A 123 -5.32 22.16 5.20
N ARG A 124 -6.50 22.42 4.63
CA ARG A 124 -7.14 21.52 3.64
C ARG A 124 -6.38 21.39 2.33
N GLU A 125 -5.52 22.35 1.99
CA GLU A 125 -4.72 22.32 0.76
C GLU A 125 -3.77 21.12 0.69
N ARG A 126 -3.37 20.57 1.85
CA ARG A 126 -2.50 19.38 1.92
C ARG A 126 -3.24 18.07 1.69
N GLY A 127 -4.57 18.12 1.58
CA GLY A 127 -5.43 16.95 1.60
C GLY A 127 -5.65 16.41 3.02
N LEU A 128 -6.67 15.58 3.16
CA LEU A 128 -7.02 14.87 4.38
C LEU A 128 -6.71 13.39 4.18
N MET A 129 -6.32 12.70 5.25
CA MET A 129 -5.89 11.31 5.18
C MET A 129 -6.37 10.51 6.38
N ALA A 130 -7.00 9.37 6.13
CA ALA A 130 -7.35 8.38 7.15
C ALA A 130 -6.80 7.00 6.75
N SER A 131 -6.24 6.27 7.70
CA SER A 131 -5.67 4.94 7.51
C SER A 131 -6.05 4.01 8.67
N LEU A 132 -6.56 2.84 8.35
CA LEU A 132 -6.95 1.81 9.31
C LEU A 132 -6.13 0.53 9.07
N PRO A 133 -5.46 -0.01 10.10
CA PRO A 133 -4.88 -1.34 10.04
C PRO A 133 -5.99 -2.40 10.17
N LEU A 134 -5.91 -3.43 9.34
CA LEU A 134 -6.74 -4.62 9.38
C LEU A 134 -5.86 -5.82 9.76
N PRO A 135 -6.26 -6.60 10.78
CA PRO A 135 -5.61 -7.88 11.03
C PRO A 135 -5.83 -8.78 9.81
N LEU A 136 -4.78 -9.40 9.30
CA LEU A 136 -4.96 -10.48 8.33
C LEU A 136 -5.66 -11.65 9.04
N PRO A 137 -6.65 -12.29 8.40
CA PRO A 137 -7.16 -13.55 8.91
C PRO A 137 -5.99 -14.54 8.98
N ALA A 138 -5.81 -15.16 10.13
CA ALA A 138 -4.86 -16.27 10.26
C ALA A 138 -5.36 -17.40 9.35
N ASP A 139 -4.68 -17.62 8.22
CA ASP A 139 -4.84 -18.88 7.49
C ASP A 139 -4.25 -20.00 8.37
N ASP A 140 -4.86 -21.17 8.29
CA ASP A 140 -4.79 -22.31 9.21
C ASP A 140 -3.38 -22.96 9.41
N GLY A 141 -2.28 -22.26 9.14
CA GLY A 141 -0.91 -22.76 9.32
C GLY A 141 0.23 -21.77 9.08
N GLU A 142 -0.02 -20.48 8.81
CA GLU A 142 1.03 -19.49 8.55
C GLU A 142 0.90 -18.29 9.49
N ASP A 143 2.05 -17.79 9.95
CA ASP A 143 2.19 -16.77 11.00
C ASP A 143 1.28 -15.55 10.76
N PRO A 144 0.56 -15.04 11.78
CA PRO A 144 -0.33 -13.87 11.67
C PRO A 144 0.44 -12.53 11.56
N GLY A 145 1.69 -12.55 11.08
CA GLY A 145 2.62 -11.42 11.14
C GLY A 145 2.33 -10.27 10.16
N GLY A 146 1.39 -10.43 9.22
CA GLY A 146 1.05 -9.38 8.27
C GLY A 146 -0.09 -8.49 8.77
N SER A 147 0.08 -7.18 8.59
CA SER A 147 -1.02 -6.22 8.70
C SER A 147 -1.40 -5.73 7.31
N GLU A 148 -2.69 -5.70 7.02
CA GLU A 148 -3.21 -5.00 5.88
C GLU A 148 -3.59 -3.58 6.28
N PHE A 149 -3.45 -2.63 5.37
CA PHE A 149 -3.83 -1.24 5.59
C PHE A 149 -4.81 -0.81 4.53
N VAL A 150 -5.85 -0.11 4.96
CA VAL A 150 -6.74 0.64 4.08
C VAL A 150 -6.51 2.12 4.34
N GLN A 151 -6.15 2.86 3.30
CA GLN A 151 -5.97 4.30 3.35
C GLN A 151 -6.97 4.98 2.42
N ALA A 152 -7.54 6.09 2.90
CA ALA A 152 -8.27 7.05 2.10
C ALA A 152 -7.54 8.39 2.15
N THR A 153 -7.38 9.02 0.98
CA THR A 153 -6.83 10.36 0.83
C THR A 153 -7.83 11.21 0.08
N MET A 154 -8.19 12.36 0.64
CA MET A 154 -9.17 13.28 0.08
C MET A 154 -8.54 14.64 -0.23
N PHE A 155 -8.82 15.14 -1.42
CA PHE A 155 -8.57 16.52 -1.81
C PHE A 155 -9.88 17.21 -2.14
N LEU A 156 -9.92 18.53 -2.06
CA LEU A 156 -11.05 19.32 -2.57
C LEU A 156 -10.65 19.94 -3.91
N THR A 157 -11.57 19.93 -4.86
CA THR A 157 -11.45 20.70 -6.10
C THR A 157 -11.56 22.20 -5.81
N GLU A 158 -11.26 23.04 -6.80
CA GLU A 158 -11.43 24.50 -6.69
C GLU A 158 -12.89 24.91 -6.39
N THR A 159 -13.87 24.09 -6.77
CA THR A 159 -15.29 24.30 -6.46
C THR A 159 -15.71 23.73 -5.10
N GLY A 160 -14.77 23.18 -4.33
CA GLY A 160 -15.02 22.59 -3.01
C GLY A 160 -15.59 21.16 -3.04
N GLU A 161 -15.60 20.51 -4.20
CA GLU A 161 -16.05 19.11 -4.32
C GLU A 161 -14.92 18.15 -3.91
N PRO A 162 -15.18 17.12 -3.08
CA PRO A 162 -14.19 16.15 -2.66
C PRO A 162 -13.87 15.15 -3.76
N MET A 163 -12.57 14.92 -3.94
CA MET A 163 -12.00 13.84 -4.73
C MET A 163 -11.27 12.91 -3.77
N VAL A 164 -11.60 11.61 -3.80
CA VAL A 164 -11.04 10.64 -2.87
C VAL A 164 -10.35 9.53 -3.63
N GLY A 165 -9.11 9.24 -3.26
CA GLY A 165 -8.43 8.00 -3.60
C GLY A 165 -8.49 7.06 -2.40
N MET A 166 -8.88 5.81 -2.64
CA MET A 166 -8.79 4.74 -1.63
C MET A 166 -7.81 3.68 -2.12
N GLN A 167 -6.92 3.26 -1.23
CA GLN A 167 -5.90 2.26 -1.50
C GLN A 167 -5.91 1.23 -0.38
N ARG A 168 -5.67 -0.03 -0.76
CA ARG A 168 -5.54 -1.15 0.17
C ARG A 168 -4.25 -1.87 -0.17
N TRP A 169 -3.39 -2.06 0.81
CA TRP A 169 -2.13 -2.79 0.64
C TRP A 169 -1.84 -3.64 1.86
N GLY A 170 -1.38 -4.86 1.62
CA GLY A 170 -0.78 -5.70 2.65
C GLY A 170 0.67 -5.28 2.86
N VAL A 171 1.12 -5.19 4.11
CA VAL A 171 2.54 -5.36 4.42
C VAL A 171 2.76 -6.87 4.54
N GLN A 172 2.64 -7.57 3.42
CA GLN A 172 3.09 -8.96 3.29
C GLN A 172 4.54 -8.93 2.81
N SER A 173 5.42 -8.68 3.75
CA SER A 173 6.79 -9.17 3.64
C SER A 173 7.19 -9.47 5.07
N GLY A 174 6.77 -10.63 5.58
CA GLY A 174 7.50 -11.18 6.70
C GLY A 174 8.95 -11.29 6.25
N VAL A 175 9.91 -10.98 7.12
CA VAL A 175 11.33 -11.03 6.75
C VAL A 175 11.75 -12.38 6.16
N ILE A 176 10.95 -13.43 6.40
CA ILE A 176 11.09 -14.79 5.87
C ILE A 176 10.68 -14.90 4.39
N ASP A 177 9.75 -14.07 3.91
CA ASP A 177 9.17 -14.20 2.56
C ASP A 177 10.15 -13.93 1.41
N GLN A 178 11.27 -13.27 1.72
CA GLN A 178 12.34 -13.00 0.76
C GLN A 178 13.27 -14.22 0.52
N PHE A 179 13.08 -15.30 1.26
CA PHE A 179 13.89 -16.52 1.19
C PHE A 179 13.09 -17.71 0.68
N GLU A 180 13.78 -18.66 0.05
CA GLU A 180 13.18 -19.86 -0.54
C GLU A 180 13.84 -21.15 0.00
N GLY A 181 13.10 -22.25 0.00
CA GLY A 181 13.62 -23.58 0.37
C GLY A 181 14.26 -23.61 1.76
N ALA A 182 15.45 -24.21 1.86
CA ALA A 182 16.17 -24.37 3.13
C ALA A 182 16.57 -23.03 3.78
N GLU A 183 16.75 -21.97 2.99
CA GLU A 183 17.02 -20.63 3.53
C GLU A 183 15.79 -20.05 4.22
N ARG A 184 14.58 -20.32 3.70
CA ARG A 184 13.32 -19.92 4.34
C ARG A 184 13.16 -20.59 5.70
N ASP A 185 13.39 -21.90 5.76
CA ASP A 185 13.32 -22.66 7.01
C ASP A 185 14.33 -22.13 8.04
N ARG A 186 15.56 -21.82 7.59
CA ARG A 186 16.60 -21.26 8.46
C ARG A 186 16.28 -19.84 8.92
N ALA A 187 15.76 -18.99 8.03
CA ALA A 187 15.33 -17.63 8.36
C ALA A 187 14.21 -17.65 9.41
N GLY A 188 13.25 -18.58 9.31
CA GLY A 188 12.23 -18.79 10.34
C GLY A 188 12.83 -19.09 11.71
N ALA A 189 13.78 -20.02 11.78
CA ALA A 189 14.49 -20.32 13.02
C ALA A 189 15.25 -19.10 13.58
N LEU A 190 15.91 -18.31 12.72
CA LEU A 190 16.61 -17.09 13.15
C LEU A 190 15.64 -16.02 13.69
N VAL A 191 14.45 -15.89 13.11
CA VAL A 191 13.40 -15.00 13.64
C VAL A 191 12.95 -15.45 15.03
N GLU A 192 12.73 -16.76 15.23
CA GLU A 192 12.41 -17.33 16.55
C GLU A 192 13.53 -17.13 17.58
N GLU A 193 14.79 -17.11 17.12
CA GLU A 193 15.97 -16.77 17.92
C GLU A 193 16.10 -15.25 18.21
N GLY A 194 15.23 -14.41 17.62
CA GLY A 194 15.15 -12.96 17.86
C GLY A 194 15.82 -12.08 16.80
N TYR A 195 16.22 -12.64 15.66
CA TYR A 195 16.87 -11.92 14.54
C TYR A 195 15.87 -11.42 13.49
N GLU A 196 14.77 -10.79 13.92
CA GLU A 196 13.70 -10.34 13.00
C GLU A 196 14.06 -9.08 12.20
N MET A 197 14.93 -8.24 12.75
CA MET A 197 15.26 -6.95 12.17
C MET A 197 16.45 -7.06 11.21
N GLY A 198 16.33 -6.50 10.01
CA GLY A 198 17.47 -6.40 9.08
C GLY A 198 18.03 -7.74 8.59
N LEU A 199 17.29 -8.85 8.77
CA LEU A 199 17.74 -10.17 8.38
C LEU A 199 17.96 -10.27 6.86
N SER A 200 19.17 -10.65 6.47
CA SER A 200 19.58 -10.78 5.08
C SER A 200 20.74 -11.76 4.94
N ILE A 201 20.90 -12.33 3.74
CA ILE A 201 22.09 -13.11 3.40
C ILE A 201 23.12 -12.17 2.77
N VAL A 202 24.31 -12.11 3.36
CA VAL A 202 25.43 -11.27 2.88
C VAL A 202 26.40 -12.04 1.99
N GLY A 203 26.30 -13.36 1.98
CA GLY A 203 27.13 -14.24 1.16
C GLY A 203 26.97 -15.71 1.53
N TYR A 204 27.85 -16.54 0.99
CA TYR A 204 27.91 -17.96 1.31
C TYR A 204 29.34 -18.34 1.67
N PHE A 205 29.50 -19.16 2.69
CA PHE A 205 30.78 -19.72 3.10
C PHE A 205 30.66 -21.24 3.18
N ARG A 206 31.52 -21.94 2.44
CA ARG A 206 31.54 -23.42 2.35
C ARG A 206 30.18 -24.04 1.98
N GLY A 207 29.40 -23.34 1.15
CA GLY A 207 28.09 -23.79 0.69
C GLY A 207 26.93 -23.55 1.66
N ALA A 208 27.19 -22.91 2.82
CA ALA A 208 26.16 -22.48 3.75
C ALA A 208 26.00 -20.95 3.71
N PRO A 209 24.79 -20.41 3.96
CA PRO A 209 24.56 -18.98 4.00
C PRO A 209 25.29 -18.30 5.18
N VAL A 210 25.69 -17.06 4.94
CA VAL A 210 26.18 -16.13 5.95
C VAL A 210 25.13 -15.05 6.11
N TRP A 211 24.56 -14.96 7.31
CA TRP A 211 23.46 -14.07 7.62
C TRP A 211 23.95 -12.82 8.34
N LEU A 212 23.28 -11.72 8.06
CA LEU A 212 23.31 -10.49 8.84
C LEU A 212 21.92 -10.30 9.44
N GLY A 213 21.83 -10.11 10.75
CA GLY A 213 20.57 -9.83 11.42
C GLY A 213 20.78 -8.96 12.65
N ASP A 214 19.76 -8.21 13.00
CA ASP A 214 19.72 -7.38 14.20
C ASP A 214 18.79 -8.04 15.23
N ARG A 215 19.19 -7.97 16.51
CA ARG A 215 18.40 -8.46 17.64
C ARG A 215 18.45 -7.47 18.80
N VAL A 216 17.57 -7.63 19.77
CA VAL A 216 17.63 -6.87 21.03
C VAL A 216 18.43 -7.69 22.04
N SER A 217 19.50 -7.11 22.60
CA SER A 217 20.29 -7.74 23.66
C SER A 217 19.50 -7.85 24.96
N GLU A 218 19.99 -8.66 25.90
CA GLU A 218 19.39 -8.77 27.24
C GLU A 218 19.37 -7.43 28.00
N GLN A 219 20.26 -6.49 27.64
CA GLN A 219 20.30 -5.16 28.22
C GLN A 219 19.40 -4.15 27.49
N GLY A 220 18.62 -4.60 26.51
CA GLY A 220 17.65 -3.79 25.76
C GLY A 220 18.26 -2.95 24.63
N SER A 221 19.53 -3.13 24.31
CA SER A 221 20.19 -2.44 23.19
C SER A 221 20.13 -3.28 21.92
N THR A 222 19.96 -2.66 20.76
CA THR A 222 20.06 -3.36 19.47
C THR A 222 21.49 -3.77 19.17
N GLU A 223 21.70 -5.05 18.93
CA GLU A 223 22.94 -5.65 18.44
C GLU A 223 22.77 -6.06 16.99
N ARG A 224 23.84 -5.91 16.21
CA ARG A 224 23.96 -6.42 14.86
C ARG A 224 24.88 -7.62 14.87
N CYS A 225 24.44 -8.71 14.27
CA CYS A 225 25.09 -10.00 14.34
C CYS A 225 25.39 -10.58 12.95
N LEU A 226 26.58 -11.15 12.82
CA LEU A 226 27.03 -11.96 11.71
C LEU A 226 26.89 -13.43 12.13
N ILE A 227 26.10 -14.20 11.40
CA ILE A 227 25.82 -15.61 11.71
C ILE A 227 26.32 -16.46 10.55
N VAL A 228 27.27 -17.34 10.82
CA VAL A 228 27.88 -18.23 9.84
C VAL A 228 27.42 -19.64 10.12
N ASP A 229 26.48 -20.14 9.32
CA ASP A 229 25.93 -21.49 9.53
C ASP A 229 27.01 -22.57 9.32
N ALA A 230 27.99 -22.33 8.46
CA ALA A 230 29.19 -23.16 8.34
C ALA A 230 30.07 -23.01 9.60
N GLY A 231 29.99 -23.99 10.50
CA GLY A 231 30.71 -23.99 11.77
C GLY A 231 29.95 -23.36 12.94
N GLY A 232 28.75 -22.82 12.70
CA GLY A 232 27.85 -22.31 13.74
C GLY A 232 28.38 -21.10 14.51
N ALA A 233 29.23 -20.30 13.87
CA ALA A 233 29.86 -19.16 14.51
C ALA A 233 28.96 -17.91 14.46
N ILE A 234 28.91 -17.16 15.55
CA ILE A 234 28.10 -15.94 15.67
C ILE A 234 28.95 -14.84 16.31
N ALA A 235 28.99 -13.68 15.68
CA ALA A 235 29.62 -12.47 16.23
C ALA A 235 28.61 -11.33 16.26
N CYS A 236 28.40 -10.74 17.44
CA CYS A 236 27.46 -9.64 17.65
C CYS A 236 28.18 -8.45 18.24
N GLU A 237 27.85 -7.26 17.75
CA GLU A 237 28.30 -5.99 18.31
C GLU A 237 27.12 -5.04 18.46
N SER A 238 27.28 -4.00 19.27
CA SER A 238 26.27 -2.93 19.29
C SER A 238 26.07 -2.38 17.87
N PHE A 239 24.83 -2.03 17.53
CA PHE A 239 24.49 -1.60 16.15
C PHE A 239 25.42 -0.49 15.63
N GLN A 240 25.76 0.49 16.46
CA GLN A 240 26.65 1.59 16.08
C GLN A 240 28.09 1.12 15.83
N GLN A 241 28.60 0.21 16.67
CA GLN A 241 29.96 -0.32 16.55
C GLN A 241 30.10 -1.24 15.33
N ALA A 242 29.11 -2.09 15.08
CA ALA A 242 29.06 -2.92 13.88
C ALA A 242 29.09 -2.09 12.60
N LEU A 243 28.39 -0.94 12.57
CA LEU A 243 28.41 -0.04 11.42
C LEU A 243 29.74 0.70 11.25
N SER A 244 30.41 1.07 12.35
CA SER A 244 31.67 1.82 12.29
C SER A 244 32.88 0.94 12.01
N SER A 245 32.90 -0.24 12.61
CA SER A 245 34.07 -1.12 12.66
C SER A 245 33.87 -2.40 11.87
N GLY A 246 32.63 -2.76 11.50
CA GLY A 246 32.31 -4.06 10.94
C GLY A 246 32.09 -5.12 12.01
N LEU A 247 31.97 -6.37 11.55
CA LEU A 247 31.92 -7.57 12.37
C LEU A 247 32.94 -8.55 11.83
N ASP A 248 33.66 -9.25 12.71
CA ASP A 248 34.55 -10.33 12.34
C ASP A 248 34.20 -11.60 13.11
N VAL A 249 34.40 -12.76 12.47
CA VAL A 249 34.21 -14.05 13.13
C VAL A 249 35.22 -15.07 12.60
N HIS A 250 35.81 -15.82 13.52
CA HIS A 250 36.72 -16.91 13.21
C HIS A 250 35.96 -18.23 13.12
N VAL A 251 36.12 -18.93 11.99
CA VAL A 251 35.59 -20.27 11.78
C VAL A 251 36.76 -21.23 11.73
N VAL A 252 36.80 -22.17 12.67
CA VAL A 252 37.84 -23.18 12.79
C VAL A 252 37.28 -24.53 12.40
N GLU A 253 37.97 -25.21 11.50
CA GLU A 253 37.69 -26.60 11.14
C GLU A 253 38.55 -27.52 11.98
N VAL A 254 37.90 -28.46 12.66
CA VAL A 254 38.56 -29.47 13.48
C VAL A 254 38.35 -30.86 12.90
N ASP A 255 39.40 -31.67 12.94
CA ASP A 255 39.33 -33.09 12.56
C ASP A 255 38.60 -33.92 13.65
N PRO A 256 38.30 -35.20 13.38
CA PRO A 256 37.65 -36.08 14.37
C PRO A 256 38.46 -36.32 15.65
N THR A 257 39.75 -35.97 15.67
CA THR A 257 40.64 -36.06 16.82
C THR A 257 40.74 -34.75 17.61
N GLY A 258 40.10 -33.68 17.12
CA GLY A 258 40.10 -32.34 17.71
C GLY A 258 41.27 -31.45 17.25
N GLY A 259 42.06 -31.87 16.28
CA GLY A 259 43.12 -31.06 15.67
C GLY A 259 42.56 -30.01 14.72
N VAL A 260 43.13 -28.80 14.69
CA VAL A 260 42.72 -27.74 13.76
C VAL A 260 43.28 -28.04 12.36
N VAL A 261 42.38 -28.15 11.38
CA VAL A 261 42.71 -28.46 9.97
C VAL A 261 42.83 -27.18 9.15
N ALA A 262 41.92 -26.24 9.38
CA ALA A 262 41.88 -24.96 8.71
C ALA A 262 41.24 -23.90 9.62
N ALA A 263 41.65 -22.65 9.45
CA ALA A 263 40.99 -21.51 10.06
C ALA A 263 40.65 -20.48 8.97
N SER A 264 39.53 -19.79 9.12
CA SER A 264 39.13 -18.71 8.23
C SER A 264 38.54 -17.58 9.04
N VAL A 265 38.86 -16.36 8.65
CA VAL A 265 38.29 -15.14 9.21
C VAL A 265 37.28 -14.61 8.21
N LEU A 266 36.07 -14.36 8.70
CA LEU A 266 35.01 -13.74 7.91
C LEU A 266 34.80 -12.33 8.45
N ASP A 267 35.07 -11.36 7.59
CA ASP A 267 34.98 -9.93 7.88
C ASP A 267 33.77 -9.34 7.14
N LEU A 268 32.79 -8.85 7.88
CA LEU A 268 31.69 -8.05 7.37
C LEU A 268 32.02 -6.57 7.54
N ARG A 269 32.03 -5.84 6.43
CA ARG A 269 32.27 -4.40 6.40
C ARG A 269 31.12 -3.69 5.68
N PHE A 270 31.06 -2.38 5.84
CA PHE A 270 30.02 -1.54 5.24
C PHE A 270 30.65 -0.49 4.33
N THR A 271 30.02 -0.24 3.18
CA THR A 271 30.39 0.89 2.32
C THR A 271 29.98 2.23 2.97
N THR A 272 30.37 3.35 2.38
CA THR A 272 29.92 4.68 2.81
C THR A 272 28.40 4.88 2.69
N GLN A 273 27.72 4.05 1.90
CA GLN A 273 26.26 4.01 1.77
C GLN A 273 25.62 2.92 2.66
N GLN A 274 26.36 2.39 3.62
CA GLN A 274 25.92 1.33 4.55
C GLN A 274 25.51 0.02 3.88
N THR A 275 26.01 -0.25 2.67
CA THR A 275 25.83 -1.56 2.02
C THR A 275 26.82 -2.56 2.62
N PRO A 276 26.38 -3.71 3.16
CA PRO A 276 27.28 -4.73 3.66
C PRO A 276 28.06 -5.42 2.53
N TYR A 277 29.31 -5.81 2.80
CA TYR A 277 30.08 -6.72 1.97
C TYR A 277 30.93 -7.64 2.85
N LEU A 278 31.03 -8.90 2.43
CA LEU A 278 31.76 -9.95 3.14
C LEU A 278 33.12 -10.18 2.48
N THR A 279 34.18 -10.20 3.27
CA THR A 279 35.51 -10.70 2.89
C THR A 279 35.84 -11.95 3.68
N VAL A 280 36.53 -12.89 3.04
CA VAL A 280 36.91 -14.16 3.64
C VAL A 280 38.41 -14.32 3.48
N ASP A 281 39.12 -14.30 4.60
CA ASP A 281 40.55 -14.51 4.66
C ASP A 281 40.82 -15.92 5.22
N ALA A 282 41.49 -16.76 4.44
CA ALA A 282 41.86 -18.10 4.88
C ALA A 282 43.22 -18.04 5.57
N ASP A 283 43.30 -18.50 6.82
CA ASP A 283 44.57 -18.80 7.45
C ASP A 283 45.04 -20.18 6.95
N ALA A 284 46.32 -20.26 6.59
CA ALA A 284 46.92 -21.39 5.91
C ALA A 284 46.54 -22.76 6.52
N SER A 285 46.23 -23.73 5.66
CA SER A 285 45.95 -25.11 6.04
C SER A 285 47.15 -25.76 6.72
N ALA A 286 46.92 -26.52 7.80
CA ALA A 286 47.97 -27.23 8.53
C ALA A 286 48.72 -28.27 7.69
N ASP A 287 48.17 -28.67 6.54
CA ASP A 287 48.78 -29.61 5.59
C ASP A 287 49.98 -29.04 4.81
N GLU A 288 50.25 -27.73 4.88
CA GLU A 288 51.42 -27.11 4.24
C GLU A 288 52.64 -26.99 5.16
N ALA A 289 52.53 -27.33 6.46
CA ALA A 289 53.66 -27.23 7.39
C ALA A 289 54.42 -28.56 7.49
N ALA A 290 55.63 -28.62 6.90
CA ALA A 290 56.55 -29.71 7.16
C ALA A 290 57.02 -29.68 8.63
N PRO A 291 57.38 -30.84 9.25
CA PRO A 291 57.90 -30.86 10.61
C PRO A 291 59.19 -30.02 10.69
N GLY A 292 59.12 -28.87 11.36
CA GLY A 292 60.23 -27.92 11.50
C GLY A 292 59.95 -26.51 10.99
N ASP A 293 58.82 -26.26 10.33
CA ASP A 293 58.44 -24.90 9.92
C ASP A 293 57.71 -24.15 11.05
N SER A 294 58.12 -22.91 11.30
CA SER A 294 57.50 -22.01 12.26
C SER A 294 56.19 -21.44 11.71
N LEU A 295 55.11 -21.57 12.49
CA LEU A 295 53.81 -20.98 12.19
C LEU A 295 53.83 -19.49 12.56
N ILE A 296 53.92 -18.60 11.57
CA ILE A 296 53.81 -17.15 11.81
C ILE A 296 52.34 -16.75 11.75
N ILE A 297 51.76 -16.42 12.91
CA ILE A 297 50.45 -15.79 13.02
C ILE A 297 50.65 -14.28 12.80
N GLN A 298 50.16 -13.75 11.67
CA GLN A 298 50.19 -12.30 11.43
C GLN A 298 48.97 -11.64 12.07
N VAL A 299 49.20 -10.78 13.06
CA VAL A 299 48.16 -9.93 13.67
C VAL A 299 48.42 -8.47 13.29
N PRO A 300 47.52 -7.80 12.54
CA PRO A 300 47.67 -6.37 12.27
C PRO A 300 47.13 -5.47 13.40
N PRO A 301 47.81 -4.35 13.77
CA PRO A 301 49.22 -4.02 13.60
C PRO A 301 49.98 -4.13 14.93
N GLY A 302 50.87 -5.12 15.03
CA GLY A 302 51.89 -5.29 16.08
C GLY A 302 52.88 -6.38 15.67
N ASP A 303 54.12 -6.33 16.19
CA ASP A 303 55.20 -7.24 15.77
C ASP A 303 54.82 -8.73 15.94
N PRO A 304 55.17 -9.61 14.98
CA PRO A 304 54.82 -11.04 15.02
C PRO A 304 55.37 -11.73 16.28
N ILE A 305 54.54 -12.54 16.94
CA ILE A 305 54.96 -13.39 18.06
C ILE A 305 55.38 -14.74 17.50
N GLU A 306 56.68 -15.05 17.60
CA GLU A 306 57.22 -16.38 17.34
C GLU A 306 56.94 -17.27 18.57
N VAL A 307 56.14 -18.33 18.41
CA VAL A 307 55.90 -19.31 19.47
C VAL A 307 56.68 -20.58 19.13
N GLU A 308 57.78 -20.82 19.84
CA GLU A 308 58.55 -22.06 19.70
C GLU A 308 57.80 -23.21 20.41
N PRO A 309 57.45 -24.30 19.72
CA PRO A 309 56.76 -25.44 20.34
C PRO A 309 57.63 -26.08 21.43
N PRO A 310 57.07 -26.47 22.59
CA PRO A 310 57.85 -27.10 23.64
C PRO A 310 58.26 -28.51 23.21
N GLY A 311 59.54 -28.70 22.85
CA GLY A 311 60.05 -30.03 22.55
C GLY A 311 61.40 -30.13 21.85
N HIS A 312 62.48 -29.58 22.42
CA HIS A 312 63.80 -30.21 22.23
C HIS A 312 64.73 -29.91 23.42
N ASP A 313 65.06 -30.95 24.18
CA ASP A 313 66.19 -30.96 25.10
C ASP A 313 67.47 -31.10 24.26
N PRO A 314 68.41 -30.13 24.25
CA PRO A 314 69.66 -30.29 23.52
C PRO A 314 70.65 -31.28 24.18
N ARG A 315 70.24 -32.06 25.20
CA ARG A 315 71.03 -33.15 25.80
C ARG A 315 70.18 -34.34 26.28
N GLY A 316 69.47 -35.03 25.37
CA GLY A 316 68.94 -36.37 25.68
C GLY A 316 67.92 -36.90 24.70
#